data_AF-G2MXY1-F1
#
_entry.id   AF-G2MXY1-F1
#
_cell.length_a   1.000
_cell.length_b   1.000
_cell.length_c   1.000
_cell.angle_alpha   90.00
_cell.angle_beta   90.00
_cell.angle_gamma   90.00
#
_symmetry.space_group_name_H-M   'P 1'
#
loop_
_entity.id
_entity.type
_entity.pdbx_description
1 polymer ?
#
loop_
_entity_poly.entity_id
_entity_poly.type
_entity_poly.pdbx_seq_one_letter_code
_entity_poly.pdbx_strand_id
1 'polypeptide(L)'
;MMQKLRSSQNEVETAFSIMLPDQRIEARLKSVPEYMDEYDETTGMVKITGIIRNGGFRHVVNMLKLIADAFRQGLMELPGMDKNALVQAAVLHDIGKVQPDLKIGDIVNPKEVFEKGYFHAFRSADLSKALYNIDDKVYYVIKYHHHLENELPSDFPEVLLPMYRFFRLIDGLSAGITRRGSKVLMKINGTRIYVKEESSFPSYNQEIEMDIYTGFFNSRKL
;
A
#
# COMPACT_ATOMS: atom_id res chain seq x y z
N MET A 1 25.38 -8.10 -10.92
CA MET A 1 24.29 -7.11 -10.77
C MET A 1 23.18 -7.61 -9.82
N MET A 2 22.64 -8.82 -10.01
CA MET A 2 21.63 -9.42 -9.10
C MET A 2 22.07 -9.53 -7.63
N GLN A 3 23.33 -9.91 -7.35
CA GLN A 3 23.84 -9.98 -5.97
C GLN A 3 23.85 -8.60 -5.28
N LYS A 4 24.25 -7.53 -6.00
CA LYS A 4 24.21 -6.17 -5.47
C LYS A 4 22.78 -5.71 -5.18
N LEU A 5 21.83 -6.00 -6.09
CA LEU A 5 20.41 -5.68 -5.88
C LEU A 5 19.81 -6.40 -4.68
N ARG A 6 20.15 -7.69 -4.49
CA ARG A 6 19.75 -8.45 -3.29
C ARG A 6 20.38 -7.92 -2.01
N SER A 7 21.64 -7.49 -2.05
CA SER A 7 22.32 -6.86 -0.91
C SER A 7 21.63 -5.58 -0.50
N SER A 8 21.38 -4.67 -1.45
CA SER A 8 20.72 -3.39 -1.15
C SER A 8 19.30 -3.58 -0.65
N GLN A 9 18.56 -4.57 -1.16
CA GLN A 9 17.23 -4.89 -0.62
C GLN A 9 17.31 -5.39 0.82
N ASN A 10 18.25 -6.30 1.13
CA ASN A 10 18.45 -6.79 2.48
C ASN A 10 18.87 -5.67 3.45
N GLU A 11 19.71 -4.74 3.01
CA GLU A 11 20.14 -3.58 3.80
C GLU A 11 18.93 -2.69 4.18
N VAL A 12 18.06 -2.40 3.21
CA VAL A 12 16.83 -1.60 3.45
C VAL A 12 15.87 -2.34 4.38
N GLU A 13 15.62 -3.63 4.14
CA GLU A 13 14.75 -4.45 5.00
C GLU A 13 15.29 -4.52 6.44
N THR A 14 16.61 -4.66 6.62
CA THR A 14 17.27 -4.69 7.93
C THR A 14 17.17 -3.34 8.65
N ALA A 15 17.45 -2.24 7.93
CA ALA A 15 17.33 -0.90 8.49
C ALA A 15 15.89 -0.61 8.94
N PHE A 16 14.90 -1.04 8.14
CA PHE A 16 13.49 -0.92 8.52
C PHE A 16 13.17 -1.71 9.79
N SER A 17 13.57 -2.98 9.89
CA SER A 17 13.36 -3.80 11.09
C SER A 17 13.92 -3.14 12.36
N ILE A 18 15.09 -2.50 12.28
CA ILE A 18 15.73 -1.80 13.41
C ILE A 18 14.94 -0.54 13.81
N MET A 19 14.34 0.16 12.85
CA MET A 19 13.61 1.41 13.08
C MET A 19 12.19 1.21 13.60
N LEU A 20 11.67 -0.03 13.59
CA LEU A 20 10.35 -0.32 14.13
C LEU A 20 10.33 -0.13 15.65
N PRO A 21 9.29 0.53 16.19
CA PRO A 21 9.18 0.75 17.64
C PRO A 21 8.88 -0.54 18.42
N ASP A 22 8.45 -1.60 17.73
CA ASP A 22 8.04 -2.87 18.31
C ASP A 22 8.28 -4.02 17.32
N GLN A 23 9.07 -5.01 17.71
CA GLN A 23 9.38 -6.20 16.90
C GLN A 23 8.13 -7.03 16.55
N ARG A 24 7.05 -6.92 17.33
CA ARG A 24 5.78 -7.60 17.04
C ARG A 24 5.13 -7.07 15.76
N ILE A 25 5.41 -5.84 15.37
CA ILE A 25 4.95 -5.27 14.09
C ILE A 25 5.59 -6.05 12.94
N GLU A 26 6.91 -6.22 12.98
CA GLU A 26 7.64 -6.99 11.98
C GLU A 26 7.11 -8.43 11.89
N ALA A 27 6.96 -9.09 13.04
CA ALA A 27 6.46 -10.46 13.09
C ALA A 27 5.06 -10.59 12.45
N ARG A 28 4.15 -9.65 12.74
CA ARG A 28 2.82 -9.61 12.14
C ARG A 28 2.89 -9.41 10.63
N LEU A 29 3.62 -8.38 10.17
CA LEU A 29 3.75 -8.09 8.74
C LEU A 29 4.41 -9.24 7.96
N LYS A 30 5.39 -9.93 8.56
CA LYS A 30 6.05 -11.10 7.95
C LYS A 30 5.17 -12.35 7.95
N SER A 31 4.14 -12.43 8.79
CA SER A 31 3.18 -13.55 8.78
C SER A 31 2.10 -13.43 7.71
N VAL A 32 1.95 -12.27 7.07
CA VAL A 32 0.95 -12.02 6.03
C VAL A 32 1.57 -12.32 4.66
N PRO A 33 1.17 -13.42 3.99
CA PRO A 33 1.60 -13.68 2.63
C PRO A 33 0.93 -12.72 1.65
N GLU A 34 1.61 -12.45 0.53
CA GLU A 34 1.00 -11.85 -0.66
C GLU A 34 1.04 -12.84 -1.80
N TYR A 35 -0.02 -12.85 -2.61
CA TYR A 35 -0.17 -13.79 -3.72
C TYR A 35 0.17 -13.10 -5.04
N MET A 36 0.89 -13.84 -5.90
CA MET A 36 0.97 -13.52 -7.31
C MET A 36 -0.14 -14.29 -8.00
N ASP A 37 -0.90 -13.62 -8.84
CA ASP A 37 -2.09 -14.19 -9.47
C ASP A 37 -2.24 -13.75 -10.93
N GLU A 38 -2.97 -14.57 -11.68
CA GLU A 38 -3.48 -14.26 -13.01
C GLU A 38 -5.01 -14.19 -12.93
N TYR A 39 -5.57 -13.05 -13.35
CA TYR A 39 -7.01 -12.83 -13.38
C TYR A 39 -7.58 -13.23 -14.74
N ASP A 40 -8.59 -14.10 -14.73
CA ASP A 40 -9.38 -14.43 -15.92
C ASP A 40 -10.61 -13.49 -15.97
N GLU A 41 -10.60 -12.54 -16.91
CA GLU A 41 -11.68 -11.58 -17.10
C GLU A 41 -13.02 -12.24 -17.48
N THR A 42 -12.99 -13.43 -18.06
CA THR A 42 -14.19 -14.15 -18.52
C THR A 42 -14.95 -14.77 -17.36
N THR A 43 -14.22 -15.36 -16.42
CA THR A 43 -14.79 -16.09 -15.28
C THR A 43 -14.79 -15.29 -13.99
N GLY A 44 -13.99 -14.22 -13.92
CA GLY A 44 -13.75 -13.45 -12.70
C GLY A 44 -12.90 -14.19 -11.66
N MET A 45 -12.31 -15.33 -12.04
CA MET A 45 -11.50 -16.17 -11.16
C MET A 45 -10.04 -15.71 -11.18
N VAL A 46 -9.33 -15.97 -10.08
CA VAL A 46 -7.88 -15.78 -10.01
C VAL A 46 -7.17 -17.12 -9.87
N LYS A 47 -6.10 -17.30 -10.64
CA LYS A 47 -5.20 -18.45 -10.50
C LYS A 47 -3.94 -18.01 -9.76
N ILE A 48 -3.64 -18.66 -8.65
CA ILE A 48 -2.43 -18.37 -7.87
C ILE A 48 -1.20 -18.93 -8.59
N THR A 49 -0.25 -18.05 -8.93
CA THR A 49 0.99 -18.39 -9.65
C THR A 49 2.23 -18.31 -8.77
N GLY A 50 2.15 -17.63 -7.62
CA GLY A 50 3.26 -17.49 -6.68
C GLY A 50 2.81 -17.06 -5.29
N ILE A 51 3.67 -17.32 -4.30
CA ILE A 51 3.43 -16.97 -2.90
C ILE A 51 4.65 -16.23 -2.35
N ILE A 52 4.43 -15.03 -1.83
CA ILE A 52 5.44 -14.20 -1.19
C ILE A 52 5.19 -14.27 0.31
N ARG A 53 5.91 -15.17 1.00
CA ARG A 53 5.64 -15.49 2.42
C ARG A 53 5.69 -14.28 3.35
N ASN A 54 6.63 -13.35 3.12
CA ASN A 54 6.76 -12.10 3.86
C ASN A 54 6.19 -10.90 3.07
N GLY A 55 5.10 -11.14 2.33
CA GLY A 55 4.51 -10.19 1.40
C GLY A 55 4.10 -8.88 2.05
N GLY A 56 3.39 -8.94 3.20
CA GLY A 56 2.96 -7.76 3.94
C GLY A 56 4.13 -6.88 4.39
N PHE A 57 5.22 -7.49 4.85
CA PHE A 57 6.44 -6.75 5.22
C PHE A 57 7.08 -6.05 4.00
N ARG A 58 7.18 -6.74 2.86
CA ARG A 58 7.73 -6.15 1.63
C ARG A 58 6.85 -5.05 1.06
N HIS A 59 5.52 -5.21 1.16
CA HIS A 59 4.54 -4.19 0.79
C HIS A 59 4.78 -2.89 1.57
N VAL A 60 4.92 -2.96 2.89
CA VAL A 60 5.24 -1.80 3.73
C VAL A 60 6.58 -1.16 3.36
N VAL A 61 7.64 -1.96 3.14
CA VAL A 61 8.94 -1.42 2.70
C VAL A 61 8.82 -0.67 1.37
N ASN A 62 8.03 -1.20 0.42
CA ASN A 62 7.76 -0.53 -0.85
C ASN A 62 6.97 0.77 -0.68
N MET A 63 5.99 0.84 0.23
CA MET A 63 5.30 2.09 0.57
C MET A 63 6.27 3.13 1.13
N LEU A 64 7.16 2.75 2.05
CA LEU A 64 8.14 3.66 2.63
C LEU A 64 9.11 4.21 1.59
N LYS A 65 9.49 3.39 0.59
CA LYS A 65 10.26 3.85 -0.56
C LYS A 65 9.50 4.91 -1.37
N LEU A 66 8.21 4.67 -1.68
CA LEU A 66 7.37 5.63 -2.41
C LEU A 66 7.20 6.94 -1.62
N ILE A 67 7.02 6.87 -0.29
CA ILE A 67 6.98 8.04 0.59
C ILE A 67 8.30 8.82 0.52
N ALA A 68 9.44 8.12 0.58
CA ALA A 68 10.76 8.75 0.49
C ALA A 68 10.99 9.43 -0.87
N ASP A 69 10.56 8.80 -1.97
CA ASP A 69 10.66 9.36 -3.31
C ASP A 69 9.74 10.58 -3.49
N ALA A 70 8.55 10.57 -2.88
CA ALA A 70 7.64 11.72 -2.86
C ALA A 70 8.17 12.88 -1.99
N PHE A 71 8.75 12.55 -0.84
CA PHE A 71 9.38 13.52 0.06
C PHE A 71 10.50 14.29 -0.64
N ARG A 72 11.38 13.60 -1.38
CA ARG A 72 12.46 14.24 -2.15
C ARG A 72 11.98 15.18 -3.25
N GLN A 73 10.70 15.09 -3.62
CA GLN A 73 10.08 15.94 -4.65
C GLN A 73 9.17 17.03 -4.06
N GLY A 74 9.25 17.27 -2.75
CA GLY A 74 8.55 18.38 -2.08
C GLY A 74 7.10 18.10 -1.69
N LEU A 75 6.59 16.88 -1.87
CA LEU A 75 5.17 16.59 -1.57
C LEU A 75 4.81 16.85 -0.09
N MET A 76 5.74 16.60 0.83
CA MET A 76 5.49 16.78 2.27
C MET A 76 5.57 18.24 2.73
N GLU A 77 5.91 19.17 1.84
CA GLU A 77 5.91 20.61 2.12
C GLU A 77 4.51 21.22 1.92
N LEU A 78 3.59 20.45 1.33
CA LEU A 78 2.22 20.87 1.06
C LEU A 78 1.36 20.83 2.33
N PRO A 79 0.53 21.86 2.58
CA PRO A 79 -0.47 21.83 3.65
C PRO A 79 -1.35 20.56 3.65
N GLY A 80 -1.58 19.98 4.83
CA GLY A 80 -2.35 18.73 4.96
C GLY A 80 -1.53 17.46 4.69
N MET A 81 -0.25 17.58 4.35
CA MET A 81 0.68 16.44 4.30
C MET A 81 1.50 16.37 5.60
N ASP A 82 1.50 15.20 6.23
CA ASP A 82 2.30 14.93 7.43
C ASP A 82 3.13 13.67 7.21
N LYS A 83 4.45 13.86 7.06
CA LYS A 83 5.41 12.77 6.84
C LYS A 83 5.36 11.72 7.94
N ASN A 84 5.30 12.14 9.20
CA ASN A 84 5.35 11.21 10.32
C ASN A 84 4.06 10.40 10.40
N ALA A 85 2.91 11.06 10.16
CA ALA A 85 1.62 10.38 10.10
C ALA A 85 1.57 9.37 8.94
N LEU A 86 2.08 9.71 7.76
CA LEU A 86 2.14 8.80 6.60
C LEU A 86 3.04 7.58 6.87
N VAL A 87 4.22 7.81 7.45
CA VAL A 87 5.13 6.70 7.80
C VAL A 87 4.50 5.80 8.84
N GLN A 88 3.89 6.37 9.90
CA GLN A 88 3.22 5.60 10.94
C GLN A 88 2.01 4.83 10.38
N ALA A 89 1.21 5.45 9.51
CA ALA A 89 0.11 4.79 8.82
C ALA A 89 0.62 3.65 7.94
N ALA A 90 1.68 3.85 7.15
CA ALA A 90 2.22 2.82 6.27
C ALA A 90 2.70 1.59 7.05
N VAL A 91 3.38 1.81 8.17
CA VAL A 91 3.86 0.72 9.03
C VAL A 91 2.72 -0.08 9.68
N LEU A 92 1.62 0.59 9.99
CA LEU A 92 0.57 0.01 10.83
C LEU A 92 -0.70 -0.40 10.08
N HIS A 93 -0.94 0.05 8.85
CA HIS A 93 -2.24 -0.12 8.18
C HIS A 93 -2.66 -1.58 7.96
N ASP A 94 -1.68 -2.49 7.86
CA ASP A 94 -1.89 -3.90 7.55
C ASP A 94 -1.58 -4.85 8.73
N ILE A 95 -1.32 -4.35 9.94
CA ILE A 95 -0.99 -5.21 11.10
C ILE A 95 -2.13 -6.10 11.58
N GLY A 96 -3.36 -5.77 11.16
CA GLY A 96 -4.58 -6.53 11.39
C GLY A 96 -5.00 -7.35 10.17
N LYS A 97 -4.22 -7.45 9.10
CA LYS A 97 -4.60 -8.20 7.90
C LYS A 97 -4.57 -9.70 8.12
N VAL A 98 -5.58 -10.40 7.61
CA VAL A 98 -5.63 -11.86 7.61
C VAL A 98 -5.75 -12.32 6.16
N GLN A 99 -4.99 -13.35 5.80
CA GLN A 99 -5.00 -13.92 4.46
C GLN A 99 -5.40 -15.40 4.52
N PRO A 100 -6.13 -15.91 3.51
CA PRO A 100 -6.41 -17.33 3.37
C PRO A 100 -5.12 -18.11 3.13
N ASP A 101 -5.09 -19.41 3.42
CA ASP A 101 -3.96 -20.27 3.07
C ASP A 101 -4.18 -20.89 1.67
N LEU A 102 -3.56 -20.28 0.66
CA LEU A 102 -3.64 -20.71 -0.74
C LEU A 102 -2.33 -21.30 -1.25
N LYS A 103 -2.44 -22.20 -2.22
CA LYS A 103 -1.34 -22.89 -2.89
C LYS A 103 -1.20 -22.42 -4.33
N ILE A 104 0.02 -22.53 -4.86
CA ILE A 104 0.26 -22.31 -6.29
C ILE A 104 -0.55 -23.33 -7.09
N GLY A 105 -1.31 -22.84 -8.07
CA GLY A 105 -2.22 -23.62 -8.89
C GLY A 105 -3.70 -23.54 -8.45
N ASP A 106 -3.99 -23.04 -7.25
CA ASP A 106 -5.37 -22.82 -6.81
C ASP A 106 -6.07 -21.82 -7.73
N ILE A 107 -7.30 -22.14 -8.12
CA ILE A 107 -8.20 -21.26 -8.89
C ILE A 107 -9.37 -20.93 -7.98
N VAL A 108 -9.49 -19.66 -7.59
CA VAL A 108 -10.46 -19.23 -6.57
C VAL A 108 -11.25 -18.01 -7.03
N ASN A 109 -12.45 -17.87 -6.49
CA ASN A 109 -13.21 -16.62 -6.60
C ASN A 109 -12.65 -15.64 -5.54
N PRO A 110 -12.01 -14.53 -5.94
CA PRO A 110 -11.38 -13.63 -4.97
C PRO A 110 -12.39 -13.00 -4.00
N LYS A 111 -13.66 -12.84 -4.41
CA LYS A 111 -14.71 -12.25 -3.55
C LYS A 111 -15.19 -13.18 -2.43
N GLU A 112 -14.97 -14.47 -2.58
CA GLU A 112 -15.37 -15.49 -1.60
C GLU A 112 -14.24 -15.85 -0.64
N VAL A 113 -13.00 -15.81 -1.13
CA VAL A 113 -11.82 -16.33 -0.43
C VAL A 113 -11.07 -15.24 0.32
N PHE A 114 -11.00 -14.02 -0.19
CA PHE A 114 -10.36 -12.90 0.50
C PHE A 114 -11.36 -12.10 1.32
N GLU A 115 -10.94 -11.63 2.49
CA GLU A 115 -11.75 -10.71 3.27
C GLU A 115 -11.91 -9.37 2.53
N LYS A 116 -13.05 -8.71 2.71
CA LYS A 116 -13.23 -7.35 2.20
C LYS A 116 -12.22 -6.42 2.89
N GLY A 117 -11.54 -5.58 2.10
CA GLY A 117 -10.41 -4.79 2.58
C GLY A 117 -10.72 -3.92 3.82
N TYR A 118 -11.92 -3.32 3.89
CA TYR A 118 -12.28 -2.48 5.03
C TYR A 118 -12.27 -3.21 6.39
N PHE A 119 -12.43 -4.54 6.42
CA PHE A 119 -12.40 -5.29 7.68
C PHE A 119 -11.03 -5.25 8.34
N HIS A 120 -9.95 -5.48 7.59
CA HIS A 120 -8.62 -5.35 8.17
C HIS A 120 -8.23 -3.91 8.40
N ALA A 121 -8.67 -2.96 7.56
CA ALA A 121 -8.40 -1.54 7.78
C ALA A 121 -8.94 -1.08 9.14
N PHE A 122 -10.17 -1.47 9.50
CA PHE A 122 -10.76 -1.16 10.80
C PHE A 122 -10.01 -1.84 11.94
N ARG A 123 -9.74 -3.15 11.80
CA ARG A 123 -9.01 -3.91 12.81
C ARG A 123 -7.59 -3.37 13.04
N SER A 124 -6.88 -2.99 11.98
CA SER A 124 -5.56 -2.38 12.05
C SER A 124 -5.61 -1.01 12.74
N ALA A 125 -6.60 -0.17 12.43
CA ALA A 125 -6.75 1.13 13.07
C ALA A 125 -6.97 0.99 14.58
N ASP A 126 -7.87 0.10 14.98
CA ASP A 126 -8.20 -0.16 16.39
C ASP A 126 -7.01 -0.76 17.15
N LEU A 127 -6.32 -1.75 16.57
CA LEU A 127 -5.08 -2.31 17.12
C LEU A 127 -4.00 -1.24 17.28
N SER A 128 -3.85 -0.37 16.28
CA SER A 128 -2.84 0.68 16.30
C SER A 128 -3.12 1.71 17.39
N LYS A 129 -4.39 2.10 17.57
CA LYS A 129 -4.81 2.99 18.65
C LYS A 129 -4.56 2.35 20.01
N ALA A 130 -4.96 1.09 20.19
CA ALA A 130 -4.86 0.39 21.47
C ALA A 130 -3.41 0.06 21.88
N LEU A 131 -2.56 -0.32 20.93
CA LEU A 131 -1.20 -0.81 21.22
C LEU A 131 -0.11 0.26 21.13
N TYR A 132 -0.32 1.27 20.28
CA TYR A 132 0.72 2.27 19.96
C TYR A 132 0.28 3.71 20.20
N ASN A 133 -0.93 3.93 20.72
CA ASN A 133 -1.49 5.25 21.06
C ASN A 133 -1.33 6.27 19.92
N ILE A 134 -1.67 5.86 18.70
CA ILE A 134 -1.53 6.72 17.51
C ILE A 134 -2.50 7.92 17.55
N ASP A 135 -2.11 8.99 16.87
CA ASP A 135 -2.96 10.18 16.67
C ASP A 135 -4.19 9.85 15.80
N ASP A 136 -5.26 10.63 15.96
CA ASP A 136 -6.51 10.43 15.23
C ASP A 136 -6.34 10.58 13.72
N LYS A 137 -5.41 11.44 13.25
CA LYS A 137 -5.12 11.55 11.82
C LYS A 137 -4.58 10.25 11.23
N VAL A 138 -3.72 9.55 11.98
CA VAL A 138 -3.15 8.26 11.58
C VAL A 138 -4.24 7.19 11.64
N TYR A 139 -5.06 7.23 12.70
CA TYR A 139 -6.19 6.33 12.86
C TYR A 139 -7.15 6.41 11.67
N TYR A 140 -7.54 7.61 11.25
CA TYR A 140 -8.46 7.80 10.14
C TYR A 140 -7.88 7.37 8.79
N VAL A 141 -6.61 7.66 8.52
CA VAL A 141 -5.96 7.19 7.29
C VAL A 141 -5.92 5.66 7.25
N ILE A 142 -5.52 5.00 8.35
CA ILE A 142 -5.55 3.53 8.42
C ILE A 142 -6.97 3.00 8.30
N LYS A 143 -7.94 3.57 9.02
CA LYS A 143 -9.31 3.03 9.06
C LYS A 143 -9.97 3.05 7.69
N TYR A 144 -9.74 4.11 6.91
CA TYR A 144 -10.50 4.36 5.70
C TYR A 144 -9.73 4.15 4.38
N HIS A 145 -8.46 3.73 4.38
CA HIS A 145 -7.68 3.59 3.13
C HIS A 145 -8.30 2.67 2.06
N HIS A 146 -9.18 1.74 2.43
CA HIS A 146 -9.91 0.90 1.45
C HIS A 146 -11.26 1.46 0.98
N HIS A 147 -11.72 2.59 1.50
CA HIS A 147 -12.95 3.24 1.08
C HIS A 147 -12.67 4.14 -0.14
N LEU A 148 -13.66 4.34 -0.99
CA LEU A 148 -13.70 5.47 -1.92
C LEU A 148 -13.94 6.77 -1.15
N GLU A 149 -13.61 7.91 -1.77
CA GLU A 149 -13.77 9.20 -1.11
C GLU A 149 -15.24 9.53 -0.80
N ASN A 150 -16.17 9.11 -1.67
CA ASN A 150 -17.61 9.24 -1.46
C ASN A 150 -18.20 8.20 -0.48
N GLU A 151 -17.39 7.25 0.00
CA GLU A 151 -17.75 6.28 1.04
C GLU A 151 -17.23 6.70 2.43
N LEU A 152 -16.48 7.81 2.50
CA LEU A 152 -16.03 8.37 3.78
C LEU A 152 -17.23 8.87 4.59
N PRO A 153 -17.18 8.76 5.93
CA PRO A 153 -18.25 9.29 6.76
C PRO A 153 -18.29 10.82 6.67
N SER A 154 -19.47 11.41 6.91
CA SER A 154 -19.67 12.86 6.80
C SER A 154 -18.85 13.69 7.78
N ASP A 155 -18.31 13.06 8.83
CA ASP A 155 -17.43 13.67 9.83
C ASP A 155 -15.94 13.37 9.60
N PHE A 156 -15.57 12.77 8.45
CA PHE A 156 -14.16 12.58 8.10
C PHE A 156 -13.45 13.93 7.99
N PRO A 157 -12.30 14.14 8.64
CA PRO A 157 -11.64 15.45 8.62
C PRO A 157 -11.11 15.80 7.21
N GLU A 158 -11.71 16.80 6.56
CA GLU A 158 -11.36 17.21 5.19
C GLU A 158 -9.88 17.58 5.02
N VAL A 159 -9.25 18.11 6.07
CA VAL A 159 -7.81 18.43 6.09
C VAL A 159 -6.91 17.21 5.84
N LEU A 160 -7.42 15.99 6.04
CA LEU A 160 -6.70 14.74 5.79
C LEU A 160 -6.86 14.21 4.37
N LEU A 161 -7.75 14.76 3.56
CA LEU A 161 -8.00 14.28 2.19
C LEU A 161 -6.73 14.20 1.34
N PRO A 162 -5.80 15.17 1.36
CA PRO A 162 -4.56 15.06 0.60
C PRO A 162 -3.71 13.86 1.01
N MET A 163 -3.54 13.66 2.32
CA MET A 163 -2.80 12.54 2.88
C MET A 163 -3.48 11.20 2.58
N TYR A 164 -4.81 11.14 2.73
CA TYR A 164 -5.62 9.96 2.42
C TYR A 164 -5.53 9.55 0.95
N ARG A 165 -5.68 10.50 0.01
CA ARG A 165 -5.57 10.24 -1.44
C ARG A 165 -4.18 9.73 -1.81
N PHE A 166 -3.14 10.38 -1.29
CA PHE A 166 -1.77 9.93 -1.50
C PHE A 166 -1.53 8.53 -0.92
N PHE A 167 -2.02 8.27 0.31
CA PHE A 167 -1.86 6.99 0.97
C PHE A 167 -2.48 5.84 0.16
N ARG A 168 -3.70 6.04 -0.35
CA ARG A 168 -4.37 5.07 -1.23
C ARG A 168 -3.62 4.81 -2.53
N LEU A 169 -3.08 5.86 -3.13
CA LEU A 169 -2.26 5.73 -4.33
C LEU A 169 -1.03 4.85 -4.07
N ILE A 170 -0.27 5.14 -3.01
CA ILE A 170 0.96 4.39 -2.73
C ILE A 170 0.69 2.96 -2.24
N ASP A 171 -0.42 2.71 -1.55
CA ASP A 171 -0.86 1.37 -1.16
C ASP A 171 -1.13 0.48 -2.39
N GLY A 172 -1.88 1.00 -3.37
CA GLY A 172 -2.10 0.30 -4.64
C GLY A 172 -0.81 0.04 -5.42
N LEU A 173 0.08 1.03 -5.48
CA LEU A 173 1.36 0.92 -6.19
C LEU A 173 2.32 -0.06 -5.50
N SER A 174 2.44 -0.03 -4.18
CA SER A 174 3.29 -0.96 -3.43
C SER A 174 2.79 -2.40 -3.52
N ALA A 175 1.48 -2.61 -3.57
CA ALA A 175 0.90 -3.92 -3.85
C ALA A 175 1.26 -4.42 -5.26
N GLY A 176 1.34 -3.52 -6.26
CA GLY A 176 1.82 -3.84 -7.60
C GLY A 176 3.30 -4.18 -7.66
N ILE A 177 4.15 -3.39 -6.99
CA ILE A 177 5.60 -3.67 -6.86
C ILE A 177 5.80 -5.05 -6.21
N THR A 178 5.05 -5.34 -5.15
CA THR A 178 5.21 -6.57 -4.35
C THR A 178 4.76 -7.80 -5.14
N ARG A 179 3.54 -7.79 -5.68
CA ARG A 179 2.93 -8.99 -6.29
C ARG A 179 3.32 -9.20 -7.74
N ARG A 180 3.63 -8.14 -8.48
CA ARG A 180 3.82 -8.20 -9.94
C ARG A 180 5.20 -7.73 -10.40
N GLY A 181 6.06 -7.37 -9.46
CA GLY A 181 7.37 -6.78 -9.77
C GLY A 181 7.25 -5.48 -10.56
N SER A 182 6.16 -4.73 -10.37
CA SER A 182 5.94 -3.48 -11.08
C SER A 182 7.09 -2.50 -10.82
N LYS A 183 7.54 -1.82 -11.88
CA LYS A 183 8.42 -0.67 -11.83
C LYS A 183 7.54 0.57 -11.82
N VAL A 184 7.69 1.38 -10.79
CA VAL A 184 6.91 2.60 -10.59
C VAL A 184 7.85 3.78 -10.72
N LEU A 185 7.55 4.68 -11.66
CA LEU A 185 8.16 6.00 -11.75
C LEU A 185 7.14 7.04 -11.34
N MET A 186 7.45 7.82 -10.31
CA MET A 186 6.57 8.87 -9.79
C MET A 186 7.24 10.24 -9.94
N LYS A 187 6.52 11.18 -10.57
CA LYS A 187 6.91 12.59 -10.71
C LYS A 187 5.88 13.48 -10.01
N ILE A 188 6.35 14.44 -9.23
CA ILE A 188 5.48 15.34 -8.47
C ILE A 188 5.73 16.78 -8.93
N ASN A 189 4.64 17.51 -9.19
CA ASN A 189 4.66 18.91 -9.54
C ASN A 189 3.57 19.64 -8.74
N GLY A 190 3.97 20.26 -7.61
CA GLY A 190 3.03 20.82 -6.65
C GLY A 190 2.05 19.75 -6.15
N THR A 191 0.76 20.00 -6.29
CA THR A 191 -0.32 19.08 -5.87
C THR A 191 -0.52 17.90 -6.81
N ARG A 192 0.13 17.89 -7.99
CA ARG A 192 -0.07 16.83 -8.99
C ARG A 192 0.99 15.75 -8.92
N ILE A 193 0.53 14.50 -8.94
CA ILE A 193 1.33 13.30 -8.98
C ILE A 193 1.08 12.60 -10.30
N TYR A 194 2.16 12.36 -11.03
CA TYR A 194 2.18 11.58 -12.26
C TYR A 194 2.91 10.26 -11.99
N VAL A 195 2.26 9.15 -12.31
CA VAL A 195 2.83 7.81 -12.12
C VAL A 195 2.85 7.09 -13.45
N LYS A 196 3.98 6.43 -13.75
CA LYS A 196 4.08 5.40 -14.77
C LYS A 196 4.35 4.06 -14.09
N GLU A 197 3.44 3.11 -14.23
CA GLU A 197 3.58 1.75 -13.75
C GLU A 197 3.83 0.80 -14.93
N GLU A 198 4.95 0.08 -14.89
CA GLU A 198 5.30 -0.97 -15.85
C GLU A 198 5.44 -2.29 -15.11
N SER A 199 4.58 -3.25 -15.43
CA SER A 199 4.48 -4.53 -14.76
C SER A 199 5.03 -5.68 -15.60
N SER A 200 5.39 -6.80 -14.95
CA SER A 200 5.65 -8.05 -15.66
C SER A 200 4.38 -8.64 -16.29
N PHE A 201 3.21 -8.12 -15.89
CA PHE A 201 1.90 -8.48 -16.41
C PHE A 201 1.33 -7.27 -17.17
N PRO A 202 1.40 -7.24 -18.51
CA PRO A 202 1.11 -6.04 -19.30
C PRO A 202 -0.28 -5.43 -19.10
N SER A 203 -1.27 -6.23 -18.70
CA SER A 203 -2.63 -5.78 -18.38
C SER A 203 -2.70 -4.76 -17.24
N TYR A 204 -1.65 -4.67 -16.43
CA TYR A 204 -1.50 -3.72 -15.32
C TYR A 204 -0.64 -2.51 -15.67
N ASN A 205 -0.11 -2.40 -16.90
CA ASN A 205 0.65 -1.22 -17.30
C ASN A 205 -0.27 -0.01 -17.42
N GLN A 206 0.08 1.08 -16.75
CA GLN A 206 -0.76 2.28 -16.71
C GLN A 206 0.04 3.56 -16.46
N GLU A 207 -0.55 4.67 -16.87
CA GLU A 207 -0.19 6.01 -16.45
C GLU A 207 -1.31 6.59 -15.59
N ILE A 208 -0.97 7.17 -14.46
CA ILE A 208 -1.90 7.81 -13.52
C ILE A 208 -1.52 9.27 -13.39
N GLU A 209 -2.52 10.16 -13.45
CA GLU A 209 -2.43 11.55 -13.01
C GLU A 209 -3.42 11.76 -11.87
N MET A 210 -2.94 12.28 -10.75
CA MET A 210 -3.76 12.62 -9.59
C MET A 210 -3.43 14.03 -9.12
N ASP A 211 -4.43 14.80 -8.71
CA ASP A 211 -4.23 16.00 -7.90
C ASP A 211 -4.73 15.75 -6.47
N ILE A 212 -3.83 15.80 -5.49
CA ILE A 212 -4.15 15.41 -4.11
C ILE A 212 -5.08 16.39 -3.40
N TYR A 213 -5.28 17.62 -3.90
CA TYR A 213 -6.16 18.61 -3.26
C TYR A 213 -7.56 18.62 -3.85
N THR A 214 -7.67 18.46 -5.17
CA THR A 214 -8.96 18.44 -5.85
C THR A 214 -9.58 17.04 -5.91
N GLY A 215 -8.78 15.99 -5.71
CA GLY A 215 -9.22 14.60 -5.91
C GLY A 215 -9.33 14.21 -7.38
N PHE A 216 -8.90 15.07 -8.32
CA PHE A 216 -8.80 14.70 -9.72
C PHE A 216 -7.97 13.42 -9.86
N PHE A 217 -8.50 12.45 -10.60
CA PHE A 217 -7.86 11.18 -10.87
C PHE A 217 -8.14 10.74 -12.30
N ASN A 218 -7.09 10.44 -13.03
CA ASN A 218 -7.17 9.86 -14.36
C ASN A 218 -6.17 8.70 -14.45
N SER A 219 -6.60 7.57 -15.01
CA SER A 219 -5.73 6.43 -15.31
C SER A 219 -5.93 5.98 -16.75
N ARG A 220 -4.82 5.72 -17.44
CA ARG A 220 -4.79 5.26 -18.83
C ARG A 220 -3.92 4.01 -18.92
N LYS A 221 -4.46 2.93 -19.51
CA LYS A 221 -3.69 1.72 -19.83
C LYS A 221 -2.66 2.00 -20.93
N LEU A 222 -1.48 1.37 -20.82
CA LEU A 222 -0.40 1.41 -21.82
C LEU A 222 -0.45 0.25 -22.80
#